data_AF-A0A0F5FDY9-F1
#
_entry.id   AF-A0A0F5FDY9-F1
#
_cell.length_a   1.000
_cell.length_b   1.000
_cell.length_c   1.000
_cell.angle_alpha   90.00
_cell.angle_beta   90.00
_cell.angle_gamma   90.00
#
_symmetry.space_group_name_H-M   'P 1'
#
loop_
_entity.id
_entity.type
_entity.pdbx_description
1 polymer ?
#
loop_
_entity_poly.entity_id
_entity_poly.type
_entity_poly.pdbx_seq_one_letter_code
_entity_poly.pdbx_strand_id
1 'polypeptide(L)'
;MSSLSLPQVDRSRVDEAGATRKPPLVLDVDDALLRTDMLHETAVAYVKANPLRVFNLVLWLLKGKATLKRKLSESVPLDVDNLPVNQELVGYARQEHARGRQVGLATAADELLTLRLARRFEFVDFVVASDGVENMKGARKAKALTERFPDGFAYAGDSRSDLQVWSQAETIVLAGAAPATARKAKALGKPVEAEFIRPALGLKGWARALRVHQWAKNALVFVPLILSGMADEPLAVMQALVAFFAMSLMASGTYLLNDLFDLADDRVHWTKRNRPLASGALRIKHGVPAAAGLVGASLLAAATLGLPSLALLVVYMATTLAYSFYLKRQPIVDAFTLAALFTLRLGIGITAVGAIPSPWLLVFSMFLFTSLSFAKRQTEIQKSVANGRTSVSGRGYLGTDAALVVAMGVATSMAAITIMVLYIMNDVYSAEFYGQPLFLWVFPAALFMWVSRIWLLCHRQELNDDPVAFAIRDRISIGLGGLMGVAFLSGWLL
;
A
#
# COMPACT_ATOMS: atom_id res chain seq x y z
N MET A 1 44.13 39.96 -38.67
CA MET A 1 44.63 40.83 -37.58
C MET A 1 43.51 41.75 -37.14
N SER A 2 42.87 41.43 -36.02
CA SER A 2 42.18 42.39 -35.14
C SER A 2 41.84 41.63 -33.86
N SER A 3 42.67 41.84 -32.85
CA SER A 3 42.52 41.36 -31.48
C SER A 3 41.38 42.10 -30.79
N LEU A 4 40.35 41.38 -30.35
CA LEU A 4 39.36 41.87 -29.39
C LEU A 4 39.53 41.06 -28.11
N SER A 5 40.10 41.74 -27.12
CA SER A 5 40.37 41.29 -25.76
C SER A 5 39.09 40.93 -25.02
N LEU A 6 39.11 39.76 -24.36
CA LEU A 6 38.10 39.36 -23.38
C LEU A 6 38.12 40.34 -22.19
N PRO A 7 36.95 40.74 -21.64
CA PRO A 7 36.92 41.54 -20.42
C PRO A 7 37.49 40.74 -19.25
N GLN A 8 38.41 41.35 -18.51
CA GLN A 8 38.87 40.83 -17.23
C GLN A 8 37.68 40.75 -16.26
N VAL A 9 37.41 39.55 -15.76
CA VAL A 9 36.44 39.32 -14.68
C VAL A 9 37.04 39.87 -13.39
N ASP A 10 36.43 40.93 -12.88
CA ASP A 10 36.68 41.48 -11.55
C ASP A 10 36.42 40.41 -10.48
N ARG A 11 37.37 40.24 -9.56
CA ARG A 11 37.45 39.14 -8.58
C ARG A 11 36.79 39.47 -7.23
N SER A 12 35.86 40.41 -7.18
CA SER A 12 35.22 40.82 -5.93
C SER A 12 33.76 40.31 -5.83
N ARG A 13 33.52 39.35 -4.93
CA ARG A 13 32.17 38.80 -4.59
C ARG A 13 31.37 39.80 -3.74
N VAL A 14 31.02 40.97 -4.28
CA VAL A 14 30.26 42.00 -3.55
C VAL A 14 29.19 42.59 -4.46
N ASP A 15 27.91 42.33 -4.16
CA ASP A 15 26.81 43.11 -4.76
C ASP A 15 26.85 44.55 -4.22
N GLU A 16 26.17 45.52 -4.86
CA GLU A 16 26.10 46.94 -4.46
C GLU A 16 25.70 47.19 -2.98
N ALA A 17 25.27 46.15 -2.26
CA ALA A 17 24.89 46.14 -0.84
C ALA A 17 25.89 45.44 0.13
N GLY A 18 27.09 45.02 -0.32
CA GLY A 18 28.13 44.52 0.61
C GLY A 18 27.99 43.06 1.06
N ALA A 19 27.00 42.29 0.57
CA ALA A 19 26.79 40.90 0.94
C ALA A 19 27.58 39.92 0.05
N THR A 20 28.26 38.95 0.65
CA THR A 20 28.94 37.87 -0.08
C THR A 20 27.91 36.95 -0.73
N ARG A 21 27.86 36.95 -2.06
CA ARG A 21 26.93 36.12 -2.82
C ARG A 21 27.27 34.64 -2.65
N LYS A 22 26.36 33.86 -2.06
CA LYS A 22 26.55 32.41 -1.88
C LYS A 22 26.63 31.71 -3.24
N PRO A 23 27.44 30.63 -3.36
CA PRO A 23 27.51 29.87 -4.60
C PRO A 23 26.14 29.22 -4.93
N PRO A 24 25.83 28.97 -6.21
CA PRO A 24 24.57 28.35 -6.63
C PRO A 24 24.26 27.07 -5.85
N LEU A 25 23.00 26.90 -5.45
CA LEU A 25 22.53 25.70 -4.75
C LEU A 25 21.96 24.70 -5.76
N VAL A 26 22.60 23.55 -5.86
CA VAL A 26 22.18 22.46 -6.74
C VAL A 26 21.51 21.37 -5.91
N LEU A 27 20.28 21.00 -6.27
CA LEU A 27 19.50 19.97 -5.58
C LEU A 27 19.45 18.69 -6.39
N ASP A 28 19.83 17.56 -5.79
CA ASP A 28 19.47 16.26 -6.34
C ASP A 28 17.95 16.05 -6.23
N VAL A 29 17.40 15.36 -7.22
CA VAL A 29 15.94 15.18 -7.32
C VAL A 29 15.50 13.92 -6.60
N ASP A 30 16.01 12.77 -7.03
CA ASP A 30 15.57 11.47 -6.53
C ASP A 30 16.08 11.23 -5.10
N ASP A 31 15.19 10.78 -4.21
CA ASP A 31 15.48 10.53 -2.78
C ASP A 31 16.00 11.75 -1.95
N ALA A 32 16.24 12.92 -2.56
CA ALA A 32 16.66 14.18 -1.92
C ALA A 32 15.54 15.25 -1.92
N LEU A 33 15.26 15.90 -3.06
CA LEU A 33 14.11 16.81 -3.20
C LEU A 33 12.79 16.05 -3.14
N LEU A 34 12.71 14.91 -3.82
CA LEU A 34 11.60 13.99 -3.74
C LEU A 34 11.85 12.96 -2.64
N ARG A 35 10.79 12.54 -1.95
CA ARG A 35 10.82 11.38 -1.03
C ARG A 35 10.72 10.04 -1.77
N THR A 36 10.85 10.07 -3.09
CA THR A 36 10.77 8.91 -3.97
C THR A 36 11.80 9.05 -5.09
N ASP A 37 11.88 8.04 -5.93
CA ASP A 37 12.76 7.98 -7.09
C ASP A 37 11.89 7.80 -8.35
N MET A 38 12.00 8.71 -9.31
CA MET A 38 11.14 8.77 -10.49
C MET A 38 11.29 7.56 -11.40
N LEU A 39 12.43 6.86 -11.38
CA LEU A 39 12.60 5.61 -12.12
C LEU A 39 11.74 4.50 -11.52
N HIS A 40 11.67 4.39 -10.19
CA HIS A 40 10.80 3.41 -9.55
C HIS A 40 9.32 3.75 -9.73
N GLU A 41 8.96 5.04 -9.64
CA GLU A 41 7.60 5.51 -9.92
C GLU A 41 7.13 5.14 -11.33
N THR A 42 7.92 5.49 -12.34
CA THR A 42 7.60 5.18 -13.75
C THR A 42 7.59 3.68 -14.02
N ALA A 43 8.49 2.91 -13.40
CA ALA A 43 8.48 1.44 -13.52
C ALA A 43 7.19 0.82 -12.94
N VAL A 44 6.76 1.25 -11.76
CA VAL A 44 5.50 0.75 -11.15
C VAL A 44 4.29 1.15 -11.98
N ALA A 45 4.25 2.40 -12.46
CA ALA A 45 3.18 2.87 -13.34
C ALA A 45 3.15 2.09 -14.68
N TYR A 46 4.31 1.79 -15.25
CA TYR A 46 4.45 0.95 -16.44
C TYR A 46 3.91 -0.45 -16.24
N VAL A 47 4.27 -1.11 -15.12
CA VAL A 47 3.76 -2.46 -14.80
C VAL A 47 2.26 -2.45 -14.57
N LYS A 48 1.71 -1.43 -13.89
CA LYS A 48 0.24 -1.28 -13.73
C LYS A 48 -0.47 -1.19 -15.08
N ALA A 49 0.06 -0.37 -15.99
CA ALA A 49 -0.53 -0.16 -17.30
C ALA A 49 -0.31 -1.34 -18.28
N ASN A 50 0.81 -2.05 -18.13
CA ASN A 50 1.24 -3.11 -19.04
C ASN A 50 1.72 -4.37 -18.29
N PRO A 51 0.86 -5.07 -17.53
CA PRO A 51 1.27 -6.18 -16.68
C PRO A 51 1.95 -7.32 -17.45
N LEU A 52 1.48 -7.60 -18.68
CA LEU A 52 2.05 -8.64 -19.55
C LEU A 52 3.42 -8.27 -20.14
N ARG A 53 3.80 -6.98 -20.13
CA ARG A 53 5.04 -6.48 -20.74
C ARG A 53 6.13 -6.17 -19.70
N VAL A 54 6.02 -6.73 -18.50
CA VAL A 54 7.00 -6.52 -17.41
C VAL A 54 8.42 -6.95 -17.81
N PHE A 55 8.56 -7.98 -18.65
CA PHE A 55 9.86 -8.47 -19.14
C PHE A 55 10.62 -7.44 -19.98
N ASN A 56 9.94 -6.46 -20.57
CA ASN A 56 10.60 -5.36 -21.29
C ASN A 56 11.54 -4.57 -20.37
N LEU A 57 11.24 -4.47 -19.07
CA LEU A 57 12.12 -3.80 -18.11
C LEU A 57 13.50 -4.45 -18.07
N VAL A 58 13.56 -5.79 -18.13
CA VAL A 58 14.80 -6.55 -18.17
C VAL A 58 15.52 -6.31 -19.50
N LEU A 59 14.81 -6.42 -20.63
CA LEU A 59 15.37 -6.17 -21.96
C LEU A 59 15.95 -4.76 -22.11
N TRP A 60 15.26 -3.74 -21.59
CA TRP A 60 15.73 -2.37 -21.61
C TRP A 60 16.91 -2.14 -20.67
N LEU A 61 16.91 -2.78 -19.50
CA LEU A 61 18.03 -2.71 -18.57
C LEU A 61 19.30 -3.34 -19.15
N LEU A 62 19.18 -4.45 -19.89
CA LEU A 62 20.30 -5.07 -20.63
C LEU A 62 20.88 -4.14 -21.69
N LYS A 63 20.05 -3.28 -22.30
CA LYS A 63 20.47 -2.20 -23.23
C LYS A 63 20.98 -0.94 -22.52
N GLY A 64 21.12 -0.97 -21.19
CA GLY A 64 21.64 0.13 -20.38
C GLY A 64 20.59 0.93 -19.63
N LYS A 65 21.01 1.52 -18.50
CA LYS A 65 20.13 2.27 -17.58
C LYS A 65 19.53 3.55 -18.20
N ALA A 66 20.25 4.21 -19.10
CA ALA A 66 19.75 5.39 -19.82
C ALA A 66 18.58 5.01 -20.74
N THR A 67 18.75 3.94 -21.52
CA THR A 67 17.70 3.34 -22.37
C THR A 67 16.44 2.99 -21.57
N LEU A 68 16.60 2.33 -20.41
CA LEU A 68 15.49 2.01 -19.52
C LEU A 68 14.71 3.25 -19.08
N LYS A 69 15.41 4.30 -18.61
CA LYS A 69 14.78 5.56 -18.17
C LYS A 69 14.01 6.23 -19.29
N ARG A 70 14.61 6.31 -20.48
CA ARG A 70 13.98 6.92 -21.64
C ARG A 70 12.71 6.17 -22.05
N LYS A 71 12.80 4.84 -22.21
CA LYS A 71 11.66 4.01 -22.60
C LYS A 71 10.52 4.04 -21.58
N LEU A 72 10.83 4.06 -20.29
CA LEU A 72 9.82 4.22 -19.25
C LEU A 72 9.12 5.57 -19.33
N SER A 73 9.88 6.65 -19.52
CA SER A 73 9.35 8.02 -19.62
C SER A 73 8.48 8.24 -20.86
N GLU A 74 8.80 7.55 -21.96
CA GLU A 74 8.00 7.53 -23.20
C GLU A 74 6.73 6.69 -23.08
N SER A 75 6.74 5.63 -22.25
CA SER A 75 5.66 4.64 -22.23
C SER A 75 4.47 5.02 -21.35
N VAL A 76 4.70 5.74 -20.25
CA VAL A 76 3.64 6.11 -19.30
C VAL A 76 3.82 7.53 -18.78
N PRO A 77 2.76 8.37 -18.79
CA PRO A 77 2.83 9.68 -18.16
C PRO A 77 2.89 9.53 -16.63
N LEU A 78 3.90 10.14 -16.01
CA LEU A 78 3.98 10.27 -14.57
C LEU A 78 3.35 11.59 -14.10
N ASP A 79 2.47 11.51 -13.11
CA ASP A 79 1.96 12.68 -12.39
C ASP A 79 3.04 13.21 -11.44
N VAL A 80 3.77 14.22 -11.90
CA VAL A 80 4.87 14.86 -11.16
C VAL A 80 4.38 15.83 -10.09
N ASP A 81 3.14 16.31 -10.20
CA ASP A 81 2.57 17.34 -9.34
C ASP A 81 2.23 16.78 -7.95
N ASN A 82 1.83 15.50 -7.90
CA ASN A 82 1.48 14.83 -6.67
C ASN A 82 2.62 14.00 -6.05
N LEU A 83 3.82 13.99 -6.64
CA LEU A 83 4.98 13.28 -6.07
C LEU A 83 5.31 13.81 -4.66
N PRO A 84 5.66 12.93 -3.70
CA PRO A 84 5.95 13.32 -2.33
C PRO A 84 7.29 14.05 -2.28
N VAL A 85 7.31 15.23 -1.64
CA VAL A 85 8.49 16.11 -1.57
C VAL A 85 9.06 16.15 -0.16
N ASN A 86 10.35 16.44 -0.07
CA ASN A 86 11.00 16.80 1.18
C ASN A 86 10.68 18.27 1.51
N GLN A 87 9.62 18.48 2.29
CA GLN A 87 9.13 19.82 2.62
C GLN A 87 10.18 20.72 3.30
N GLU A 88 11.08 20.15 4.11
CA GLU A 88 12.13 20.91 4.78
C GLU A 88 13.16 21.44 3.78
N LEU A 89 13.62 20.59 2.84
CA LEU A 89 14.54 21.01 1.79
C LEU A 89 13.89 22.00 0.82
N VAL A 90 12.61 21.80 0.48
CA VAL A 90 11.84 22.74 -0.35
C VAL A 90 11.72 24.11 0.32
N GLY A 91 11.43 24.14 1.62
CA GLY A 91 11.36 25.37 2.40
C GLY A 91 12.70 26.10 2.44
N TYR A 92 13.78 25.35 2.66
CA TYR A 92 15.14 25.88 2.63
C TYR A 92 15.53 26.45 1.26
N ALA A 93 15.31 25.70 0.18
CA ALA A 93 15.60 26.14 -1.19
C ALA A 93 14.82 27.41 -1.57
N ARG A 94 13.54 27.48 -1.20
CA ARG A 94 12.71 28.67 -1.43
C ARG A 94 13.24 29.90 -0.68
N GLN A 95 13.68 29.73 0.57
CA GLN A 95 14.25 30.82 1.37
C GLN A 95 15.58 31.32 0.75
N GLU A 96 16.44 30.42 0.29
CA GLU A 96 17.71 30.80 -0.33
C GLU A 96 17.50 31.50 -1.69
N HIS A 97 16.55 31.02 -2.50
CA HIS A 97 16.17 31.69 -3.75
C HIS A 97 15.61 33.10 -3.50
N ALA A 98 14.75 33.27 -2.49
CA ALA A 98 14.23 34.59 -2.08
C ALA A 98 15.33 35.55 -1.61
N ARG A 99 16.50 35.04 -1.20
CA ARG A 99 17.70 35.83 -0.85
C ARG A 99 18.59 36.12 -2.05
N GLY A 100 18.15 35.81 -3.27
CA GLY A 100 18.89 36.05 -4.52
C GLY A 100 19.95 34.98 -4.86
N ARG A 101 19.96 33.85 -4.15
CA ARG A 101 20.85 32.71 -4.49
C ARG A 101 20.24 31.93 -5.64
N GLN A 102 21.04 31.66 -6.67
CA GLN A 102 20.60 30.80 -7.77
C GLN A 102 20.36 29.37 -7.27
N VAL A 103 19.23 28.76 -7.61
CA VAL A 103 18.88 27.39 -7.22
C VAL A 103 18.53 26.57 -8.46
N GLY A 104 19.05 25.35 -8.56
CA GLY A 104 18.76 24.48 -9.70
C GLY A 104 18.69 23.00 -9.33
N LEU A 105 18.24 22.19 -10.28
CA LEU A 105 18.10 20.75 -10.12
C LEU A 105 19.20 20.01 -10.88
N ALA A 106 19.77 18.96 -10.29
CA ALA A 106 20.71 18.07 -10.97
C ALA A 106 20.37 16.60 -10.74
N THR A 107 19.86 15.92 -11.77
CA THR A 107 19.39 14.53 -11.66
C THR A 107 19.92 13.62 -12.75
N ALA A 108 19.96 12.33 -12.43
CA ALA A 108 20.18 11.29 -13.42
C ALA A 108 18.88 10.92 -14.16
N ALA A 109 17.73 11.47 -13.80
CA ALA A 109 16.47 11.21 -14.49
C ALA A 109 16.46 11.78 -15.93
N ASP A 110 15.51 11.30 -16.74
CA ASP A 110 15.30 11.80 -18.09
C ASP A 110 14.91 13.29 -18.05
N GLU A 111 15.46 14.06 -18.99
CA GLU A 111 15.26 15.50 -19.09
C GLU A 111 13.79 15.90 -19.20
N LEU A 112 12.97 15.15 -19.94
CA LEU A 112 11.58 15.50 -20.20
C LEU A 112 10.72 15.44 -18.91
N LEU A 113 11.00 14.47 -18.03
CA LEU A 113 10.37 14.40 -16.70
C LEU A 113 10.90 15.49 -15.77
N THR A 114 12.20 15.76 -15.83
CA THR A 114 12.85 16.73 -14.95
C THR A 114 12.37 18.15 -15.24
N LEU A 115 12.22 18.53 -16.51
CA LEU A 115 11.68 19.83 -16.91
C LEU A 115 10.22 19.99 -16.48
N ARG A 116 9.41 18.93 -16.55
CA ARG A 116 8.04 18.95 -16.03
C ARG A 116 8.01 19.15 -14.52
N LEU A 117 8.88 18.46 -13.78
CA LEU A 117 9.00 18.60 -12.34
C LEU A 117 9.51 20.00 -11.94
N ALA A 118 10.47 20.56 -12.67
CA ALA A 118 11.03 21.88 -12.38
C ALA A 118 9.95 22.97 -12.36
N ARG A 119 8.96 22.89 -13.27
CA ARG A 119 7.82 23.83 -13.33
C ARG A 119 6.94 23.84 -12.07
N ARG A 120 7.00 22.79 -11.25
CA ARG A 120 6.29 22.72 -9.96
C ARG A 120 6.88 23.67 -8.92
N PHE A 121 8.13 24.11 -9.10
CA PHE A 121 8.88 24.86 -8.11
C PHE A 121 9.36 26.18 -8.72
N GLU A 122 8.74 27.28 -8.30
CA GLU A 122 9.08 28.63 -8.78
C GLU A 122 10.52 29.05 -8.50
N PHE A 123 11.19 28.41 -7.53
CA PHE A 123 12.58 28.71 -7.17
C PHE A 123 13.63 28.06 -8.09
N VAL A 124 13.24 27.31 -9.12
CA VAL A 124 14.19 26.58 -9.98
C VAL A 124 14.63 27.45 -11.17
N ASP A 125 15.88 27.92 -11.12
CA ASP A 125 16.51 28.75 -12.16
C ASP A 125 17.10 27.92 -13.31
N PHE A 126 17.54 26.70 -13.03
CA PHE A 126 18.17 25.83 -14.03
C PHE A 126 18.02 24.34 -13.74
N VAL A 127 18.23 23.53 -14.78
CA VAL A 127 18.20 22.06 -14.71
C VAL A 127 19.47 21.49 -15.36
N VAL A 128 19.99 20.42 -14.76
CA VAL A 128 21.01 19.52 -15.31
C VAL A 128 20.43 18.09 -15.24
N ALA A 129 20.15 17.45 -16.38
CA ALA A 129 19.48 16.15 -16.44
C ALA A 129 20.21 15.18 -17.39
N SER A 130 19.77 13.92 -17.43
CA SER A 130 20.26 12.95 -18.43
C SER A 130 19.50 13.09 -19.75
N ASP A 131 20.22 13.01 -20.86
CA ASP A 131 19.73 13.21 -22.24
C ASP A 131 19.28 11.91 -22.94
N GLY A 132 19.27 10.79 -22.21
CA GLY A 132 18.90 9.46 -22.73
C GLY A 132 20.04 8.67 -23.38
N VAL A 133 21.21 9.30 -23.61
CA VAL A 133 22.42 8.64 -24.09
C VAL A 133 23.43 8.49 -22.94
N GLU A 134 23.63 9.56 -22.16
CA GLU A 134 24.52 9.56 -21.01
C GLU A 134 23.76 9.59 -19.67
N ASN A 135 24.15 8.71 -18.75
CA ASN A 135 23.58 8.67 -17.40
C ASN A 135 24.34 9.63 -16.47
N MET A 136 23.72 10.76 -16.12
CA MET A 136 24.27 11.82 -15.24
C MET A 136 24.26 11.42 -13.75
N LYS A 137 25.07 10.42 -13.40
CA LYS A 137 25.24 9.94 -12.01
C LYS A 137 26.71 9.96 -11.58
N GLY A 138 26.97 10.35 -10.34
CA GLY A 138 28.32 10.33 -9.74
C GLY A 138 29.28 11.26 -10.46
N ALA A 139 30.43 10.73 -10.89
CA ALA A 139 31.54 11.48 -11.48
C ALA A 139 31.14 12.33 -12.69
N ARG A 140 30.20 11.87 -13.53
CA ARG A 140 29.71 12.67 -14.68
C ARG A 140 28.88 13.85 -14.22
N LYS A 141 28.02 13.65 -13.21
CA LYS A 141 27.26 14.74 -12.59
C LYS A 141 28.22 15.75 -11.97
N ALA A 142 29.25 15.29 -11.26
CA ALA A 142 30.28 16.16 -10.69
C ALA A 142 30.98 16.98 -11.78
N LYS A 143 31.44 16.33 -12.86
CA LYS A 143 32.09 17.00 -14.00
C LYS A 143 31.20 18.07 -14.64
N ALA A 144 29.95 17.74 -14.97
CA ALA A 144 29.02 18.68 -15.58
C ALA A 144 28.72 19.90 -14.68
N LEU A 145 28.64 19.69 -13.36
CA LEU A 145 28.45 20.79 -12.41
C LEU A 145 29.70 21.66 -12.26
N THR A 146 30.89 21.07 -12.23
CA THR A 146 32.16 21.82 -12.18
C THR A 146 32.39 22.62 -13.47
N GLU A 147 32.05 22.07 -14.64
CA GLU A 147 32.14 22.78 -15.92
C GLU A 147 31.16 23.94 -16.00
N ARG A 148 29.95 23.79 -15.44
CA ARG A 148 28.93 24.83 -15.41
C ARG A 148 29.20 25.92 -14.37
N PHE A 149 29.77 25.56 -13.23
CA PHE A 149 30.04 26.44 -12.09
C PHE A 149 31.52 26.37 -11.70
N PRO A 150 32.42 26.96 -12.50
CA PRO A 150 33.86 26.95 -12.23
C PRO A 150 34.21 27.67 -10.92
N ASP A 151 33.39 28.64 -10.50
CA ASP A 151 33.56 29.41 -9.26
C ASP A 151 33.04 28.71 -7.99
N GLY A 152 32.54 27.47 -8.12
CA GLY A 152 32.02 26.66 -7.03
C GLY A 152 30.49 26.59 -6.97
N PHE A 153 29.99 25.54 -6.33
CA PHE A 153 28.56 25.29 -6.12
C PHE A 153 28.33 24.58 -4.78
N ALA A 154 27.13 24.75 -4.22
CA ALA A 154 26.64 23.96 -3.10
C ALA A 154 25.79 22.79 -3.62
N TYR A 155 25.88 21.62 -2.99
CA TYR A 155 25.14 20.45 -3.46
C TYR A 155 24.35 19.74 -2.36
N ALA A 156 23.04 19.61 -2.59
CA ALA A 156 22.13 18.82 -1.77
C ALA A 156 21.93 17.42 -2.34
N GLY A 157 22.35 16.39 -1.61
CA GLY A 157 22.23 14.99 -2.04
C GLY A 157 21.96 14.01 -0.89
N ASP A 158 21.70 12.75 -1.22
CA ASP A 158 21.35 11.70 -0.23
C ASP A 158 22.25 10.45 -0.33
N SER A 159 22.92 10.24 -1.46
CA SER A 159 23.40 8.93 -1.87
C SER A 159 24.92 8.80 -1.79
N ARG A 160 25.43 7.56 -1.84
CA ARG A 160 26.88 7.31 -1.94
C ARG A 160 27.47 7.84 -3.25
N SER A 161 26.70 7.89 -4.33
CA SER A 161 27.16 8.47 -5.60
C SER A 161 27.41 9.97 -5.48
N ASP A 162 26.77 10.64 -4.53
CA ASP A 162 26.94 12.07 -4.30
C ASP A 162 28.27 12.40 -3.61
N LEU A 163 28.98 11.42 -3.04
CA LEU A 163 30.33 11.63 -2.49
C LEU A 163 31.29 12.22 -3.52
N GLN A 164 31.16 11.83 -4.80
CA GLN A 164 31.97 12.36 -5.90
C GLN A 164 31.58 13.79 -6.28
N VAL A 165 30.33 14.18 -6.02
CA VAL A 165 29.84 15.55 -6.27
C VAL A 165 30.23 16.44 -5.10
N TRP A 166 30.02 15.99 -3.86
CA TRP A 166 30.44 16.69 -2.64
C TRP A 166 31.94 16.92 -2.56
N SER A 167 32.79 16.04 -3.12
CA SER A 167 34.23 16.29 -3.17
C SER A 167 34.60 17.50 -4.02
N GLN A 168 33.79 17.82 -5.04
CA GLN A 168 33.97 18.98 -5.92
C GLN A 168 33.16 20.21 -5.50
N ALA A 169 32.16 20.04 -4.63
CA ALA A 169 31.33 21.13 -4.11
C ALA A 169 32.10 22.01 -3.11
N GLU A 170 31.66 23.26 -2.97
CA GLU A 170 32.14 24.20 -1.96
C GLU A 170 31.51 23.90 -0.61
N THR A 171 30.20 23.66 -0.58
CA THR A 171 29.44 23.28 0.63
C THR A 171 28.58 22.04 0.39
N ILE A 172 28.32 21.33 1.49
CA ILE A 172 27.50 20.11 1.53
C ILE A 172 26.14 20.44 2.14
N VAL A 173 25.06 20.00 1.48
CA VAL A 173 23.73 19.89 2.08
C VAL A 173 23.34 18.42 2.11
N LEU A 174 23.07 17.89 3.31
CA LEU A 174 22.65 16.50 3.48
C LEU A 174 21.13 16.42 3.39
N ALA A 175 20.60 15.81 2.35
CA ALA A 175 19.17 15.75 2.07
C ALA A 175 18.65 14.31 2.23
N GLY A 176 18.45 13.85 3.46
CA GLY A 176 17.93 12.50 3.73
C GLY A 176 18.96 11.37 3.56
N ALA A 177 20.24 11.71 3.63
CA ALA A 177 21.35 10.76 3.52
C ALA A 177 21.33 9.72 4.64
N ALA A 178 21.66 8.47 4.30
CA ALA A 178 21.80 7.42 5.31
C ALA A 178 22.97 7.75 6.27
N PRO A 179 22.94 7.33 7.55
CA PRO A 179 23.97 7.69 8.53
C PRO A 179 25.41 7.31 8.10
N ALA A 180 25.57 6.20 7.37
CA ALA A 180 26.87 5.81 6.82
C ALA A 180 27.34 6.75 5.70
N THR A 181 26.44 7.26 4.87
CA THR A 181 26.76 8.22 3.80
C THR A 181 27.04 9.59 4.39
N ALA A 182 26.21 10.07 5.33
CA ALA A 182 26.40 11.34 6.01
C ALA A 182 27.77 11.43 6.71
N ARG A 183 28.20 10.36 7.40
CA ARG A 183 29.54 10.29 8.00
C ARG A 183 30.65 10.42 6.96
N LYS A 184 30.53 9.72 5.82
CA LYS A 184 31.51 9.80 4.73
C LYS A 184 31.55 11.19 4.07
N ALA A 185 30.39 11.85 3.93
CA ALA A 185 30.31 13.20 3.40
C ALA A 185 30.98 14.21 4.34
N LYS A 186 30.72 14.13 5.66
CA LYS A 186 31.38 14.96 6.68
C LYS A 186 32.89 14.74 6.74
N ALA A 187 33.36 13.51 6.47
CA ALA A 187 34.78 13.18 6.41
C ALA A 187 35.53 13.82 5.23
N LEU A 188 34.84 14.44 4.25
CA LEU A 188 35.48 15.17 3.16
C LEU A 188 36.08 16.53 3.59
N GLY A 189 35.82 16.97 4.83
CA GLY A 189 36.36 18.23 5.36
C GLY A 189 35.71 19.49 4.77
N LYS A 190 34.60 19.35 4.05
CA LYS A 190 33.83 20.46 3.47
C LYS A 190 32.79 20.98 4.48
N PRO A 191 32.48 22.29 4.50
CA PRO A 191 31.45 22.86 5.35
C PRO A 191 30.06 22.27 5.04
N VAL A 192 29.34 21.85 6.08
CA VAL A 192 27.95 21.40 5.98
C VAL A 192 27.03 22.58 6.28
N GLU A 193 26.28 23.02 5.28
CA GLU A 193 25.39 24.18 5.38
C GLU A 193 24.03 23.83 6.01
N ALA A 194 23.50 22.65 5.70
CA ALA A 194 22.24 22.16 6.24
C ALA A 194 22.17 20.62 6.23
N GLU A 195 21.43 20.05 7.17
CA GLU A 195 21.18 18.61 7.27
C GLU A 195 19.69 18.33 7.53
N PHE A 196 19.06 17.62 6.60
CA PHE A 196 17.67 17.20 6.63
C PHE A 196 17.61 15.70 6.85
N ILE A 197 17.00 15.26 7.95
CA ILE A 197 17.00 13.85 8.34
C ILE A 197 15.74 13.17 7.80
N ARG A 198 15.91 12.04 7.12
CA ARG A 198 14.78 11.18 6.76
C ARG A 198 14.52 10.18 7.89
N PRO A 199 13.38 10.26 8.59
CA PRO A 199 13.08 9.33 9.67
C PRO A 199 12.93 7.91 9.12
N ALA A 200 13.48 6.93 9.85
CA ALA A 200 13.21 5.53 9.57
C ALA A 200 11.72 5.21 9.82
N LEU A 201 11.14 4.34 8.99
CA LEU A 201 9.72 3.98 9.08
C LEU A 201 9.33 3.37 10.44
N GLY A 202 10.29 2.71 11.12
CA GLY A 202 10.10 2.04 12.40
C GLY A 202 9.14 0.84 12.32
N LEU A 203 9.01 0.10 13.43
CA LEU A 203 8.11 -1.06 13.50
C LEU A 203 6.65 -0.67 13.29
N LYS A 204 6.20 0.46 13.87
CA LYS A 204 4.84 0.96 13.73
C LYS A 204 4.50 1.32 12.28
N GLY A 205 5.44 1.94 11.55
CA GLY A 205 5.22 2.28 10.15
C GLY A 205 5.18 1.04 9.25
N TRP A 206 5.99 0.02 9.54
CA TRP A 206 5.90 -1.28 8.87
C TRP A 206 4.58 -2.00 9.18
N ALA A 207 4.15 -2.06 10.44
CA ALA A 207 2.87 -2.65 10.81
C ALA A 207 1.69 -1.95 10.11
N ARG A 208 1.79 -0.63 9.91
CA ARG A 208 0.82 0.14 9.11
C ARG A 208 0.90 -0.19 7.62
N ALA A 209 2.09 -0.33 7.04
CA ALA A 209 2.29 -0.71 5.63
C ALA A 209 1.76 -2.13 5.34
N LEU A 210 2.04 -3.08 6.24
CA LEU A 210 1.57 -4.47 6.15
C LEU A 210 0.09 -4.64 6.54
N ARG A 211 -0.52 -3.61 7.13
CA ARG A 211 -1.90 -3.62 7.63
C ARG A 211 -2.17 -4.77 8.60
N VAL A 212 -1.29 -4.97 9.59
CA VAL A 212 -1.38 -6.07 10.58
C VAL A 212 -2.75 -6.14 11.27
N HIS A 213 -3.41 -5.00 11.49
CA HIS A 213 -4.77 -4.95 12.04
C HIS A 213 -5.83 -5.72 11.19
N GLN A 214 -5.58 -5.95 9.90
CA GLN A 214 -6.47 -6.73 9.02
C GLN A 214 -6.28 -8.25 9.20
N TRP A 215 -5.23 -8.71 9.89
CA TRP A 215 -4.99 -10.13 10.13
C TRP A 215 -6.11 -10.77 10.96
N ALA A 216 -6.83 -9.99 11.76
CA ALA A 216 -8.01 -10.45 12.48
C ALA A 216 -9.05 -11.13 11.57
N LYS A 217 -9.19 -10.71 10.30
CA LYS A 217 -10.10 -11.36 9.34
C LYS A 217 -9.68 -12.77 8.97
N ASN A 218 -8.38 -13.07 9.08
CA ASN A 218 -7.86 -14.40 8.80
C ASN A 218 -8.06 -15.35 9.97
N ALA A 219 -8.56 -14.88 11.12
CA ALA A 219 -8.93 -15.77 12.24
C ALA A 219 -10.01 -16.78 11.85
N LEU A 220 -10.77 -16.54 10.77
CA LEU A 220 -11.71 -17.52 10.19
C LEU A 220 -11.05 -18.85 9.80
N VAL A 221 -9.72 -18.88 9.58
CA VAL A 221 -8.96 -20.11 9.32
C VAL A 221 -9.00 -21.08 10.51
N PHE A 222 -9.24 -20.59 11.74
CA PHE A 222 -9.36 -21.43 12.94
C PHE A 222 -10.77 -22.00 13.13
N VAL A 223 -11.79 -21.51 12.41
CA VAL A 223 -13.17 -22.00 12.58
C VAL A 223 -13.27 -23.51 12.32
N PRO A 224 -12.68 -24.06 11.23
CA PRO A 224 -12.69 -25.50 10.99
C PRO A 224 -12.03 -26.31 12.09
N LEU A 225 -10.88 -25.88 12.62
CA LEU A 225 -10.16 -26.54 13.71
C LEU A 225 -11.07 -26.78 14.92
N ILE A 226 -11.86 -25.76 15.27
CA ILE A 226 -12.77 -25.81 16.42
C ILE A 226 -14.00 -26.66 16.07
N LEU A 227 -14.65 -26.40 14.93
CA LEU A 227 -15.90 -27.05 14.56
C LEU A 227 -15.74 -28.50 14.11
N SER A 228 -14.51 -29.02 13.99
CA SER A 228 -14.24 -30.41 13.61
C SER A 228 -13.74 -31.29 14.75
N GLY A 229 -13.74 -30.82 16.01
CA GLY A 229 -13.24 -31.65 17.12
C GLY A 229 -11.72 -31.58 17.34
N MET A 230 -10.96 -30.89 16.48
CA MET A 230 -9.50 -31.05 16.37
C MET A 230 -8.69 -30.04 17.20
N ALA A 231 -9.36 -29.25 18.04
CA ALA A 231 -8.71 -28.20 18.84
C ALA A 231 -7.71 -28.74 19.88
N ASP A 232 -7.90 -29.98 20.34
CA ASP A 232 -7.02 -30.66 21.30
C ASP A 232 -5.81 -31.34 20.64
N GLU A 233 -5.75 -31.39 19.30
CA GLU A 233 -4.65 -32.00 18.56
C GLU A 233 -3.51 -30.99 18.31
N PRO A 234 -2.31 -31.17 18.91
CA PRO A 234 -1.22 -30.19 18.78
C PRO A 234 -0.78 -29.96 17.32
N LEU A 235 -0.84 -31.01 16.49
CA LEU A 235 -0.48 -30.92 15.08
C LEU A 235 -1.49 -30.08 14.29
N ALA A 236 -2.80 -30.29 14.50
CA ALA A 236 -3.85 -29.52 13.85
C ALA A 236 -3.80 -28.02 14.26
N VAL A 237 -3.53 -27.74 15.54
CA VAL A 237 -3.31 -26.36 16.02
C VAL A 237 -2.11 -25.73 15.32
N MET A 238 -0.98 -26.44 15.20
CA MET A 238 0.20 -25.94 14.49
C MET A 238 -0.10 -25.68 13.00
N GLN A 239 -0.82 -26.58 12.32
CA GLN A 239 -1.22 -26.40 10.93
C GLN A 239 -2.14 -25.20 10.74
N ALA A 240 -3.10 -25.00 11.63
CA ALA A 240 -3.98 -23.83 11.61
C ALA A 240 -3.20 -22.52 11.85
N LEU A 241 -2.21 -22.51 12.74
CA LEU A 241 -1.32 -21.36 12.95
C LEU A 241 -0.50 -21.05 11.70
N VAL A 242 0.08 -22.06 11.05
CA VAL A 242 0.81 -21.89 9.80
C VAL A 242 -0.12 -21.35 8.71
N ALA A 243 -1.34 -21.86 8.60
CA ALA A 243 -2.34 -21.38 7.65
C ALA A 243 -2.74 -19.91 7.90
N PHE A 244 -2.92 -19.54 9.18
CA PHE A 244 -3.19 -18.16 9.59
C PHE A 244 -2.06 -17.20 9.19
N PHE A 245 -0.81 -17.57 9.45
CA PHE A 245 0.35 -16.75 9.06
C PHE A 245 0.52 -16.73 7.53
N ALA A 246 0.37 -17.86 6.83
CA ALA A 246 0.41 -17.92 5.38
C ALA A 246 -0.62 -16.95 4.77
N MET A 247 -1.88 -16.99 5.21
CA MET A 247 -2.93 -16.08 4.78
C MET A 247 -2.63 -14.61 5.12
N SER A 248 -2.05 -14.35 6.29
CA SER A 248 -1.72 -12.99 6.75
C SER A 248 -0.56 -12.37 5.97
N LEU A 249 0.45 -13.17 5.62
CA LEU A 249 1.53 -12.78 4.73
C LEU A 249 1.02 -12.54 3.31
N MET A 250 0.14 -13.42 2.78
CA MET A 250 -0.49 -13.22 1.47
C MET A 250 -1.28 -11.92 1.40
N ALA A 251 -2.12 -11.67 2.41
CA ALA A 251 -2.90 -10.44 2.51
C ALA A 251 -1.99 -9.21 2.60
N SER A 252 -0.94 -9.24 3.42
CA SER A 252 0.01 -8.12 3.55
C SER A 252 0.76 -7.85 2.25
N GLY A 253 1.23 -8.90 1.55
CA GLY A 253 1.92 -8.79 0.27
C GLY A 253 1.02 -8.24 -0.83
N THR A 254 -0.21 -8.75 -0.95
CA THR A 254 -1.21 -8.24 -1.92
C THR A 254 -1.66 -6.82 -1.61
N TYR A 255 -1.80 -6.43 -0.33
CA TYR A 255 -2.06 -5.03 0.04
C TYR A 255 -0.91 -4.11 -0.32
N LEU A 256 0.34 -4.52 -0.09
CA LEU A 256 1.50 -3.71 -0.43
C LEU A 256 1.64 -3.57 -1.96
N LEU A 257 1.36 -4.64 -2.71
CA LEU A 257 1.30 -4.61 -4.16
C LEU A 257 0.20 -3.67 -4.68
N ASN A 258 -0.99 -3.71 -4.07
CA ASN A 258 -2.07 -2.79 -4.42
C ASN A 258 -1.70 -1.34 -4.12
N ASP A 259 -1.06 -1.06 -2.98
CA ASP A 259 -0.63 0.30 -2.61
C ASP A 259 0.48 0.82 -3.52
N LEU A 260 1.29 -0.06 -4.12
CA LEU A 260 2.23 0.29 -5.19
C LEU A 260 1.49 0.68 -6.48
N PHE A 261 0.50 -0.11 -6.91
CA PHE A 261 -0.25 0.22 -8.12
C PHE A 261 -1.16 1.44 -7.94
N ASP A 262 -1.69 1.68 -6.76
CA ASP A 262 -2.58 2.81 -6.49
C ASP A 262 -1.84 4.09 -6.05
N LEU A 263 -0.51 4.18 -6.22
CA LEU A 263 0.30 5.33 -5.77
C LEU A 263 -0.25 6.69 -6.20
N ALA A 264 -0.60 6.87 -7.48
CA ALA A 264 -1.13 8.14 -7.99
C ALA A 264 -2.50 8.48 -7.36
N ASP A 265 -3.40 7.49 -7.35
CA ASP A 265 -4.76 7.63 -6.79
C ASP A 265 -4.73 7.87 -5.27
N ASP A 266 -3.79 7.24 -4.57
CA ASP A 266 -3.64 7.36 -3.11
C ASP A 266 -3.12 8.74 -2.72
N ARG A 267 -2.26 9.37 -3.52
CA ARG A 267 -1.66 10.70 -3.21
C ARG A 267 -2.66 11.84 -3.26
N VAL A 268 -3.63 11.77 -4.17
CA VAL A 268 -4.71 12.78 -4.27
C VAL A 268 -5.82 12.57 -3.24
N HIS A 269 -5.89 11.38 -2.63
CA HIS A 269 -6.96 11.03 -1.71
C HIS A 269 -6.69 11.54 -0.27
N TRP A 270 -7.67 12.22 0.33
CA TRP A 270 -7.59 12.90 1.64
C TRP A 270 -6.99 12.06 2.80
N THR A 271 -7.39 10.80 2.99
CA THR A 271 -6.74 9.90 3.97
C THR A 271 -5.59 9.05 3.41
N LYS A 272 -5.74 8.47 2.21
CA LYS A 272 -4.78 7.50 1.66
C LYS A 272 -3.44 8.13 1.30
N ARG A 273 -3.36 9.45 1.13
CA ARG A 273 -2.10 10.18 0.93
C ARG A 273 -1.09 9.99 2.07
N ASN A 274 -1.58 9.63 3.25
CA ASN A 274 -0.78 9.35 4.43
C ASN A 274 -0.32 7.88 4.52
N ARG A 275 -0.63 7.03 3.52
CA ARG A 275 -0.11 5.67 3.46
C ARG A 275 1.41 5.70 3.28
N PRO A 276 2.18 4.77 3.90
CA PRO A 276 3.63 4.82 3.86
C PRO A 276 4.25 4.92 2.47
N LEU A 277 3.73 4.21 1.46
CA LEU A 277 4.21 4.29 0.08
C LEU A 277 3.81 5.62 -0.59
N ALA A 278 2.55 6.02 -0.49
CA ALA A 278 2.03 7.25 -1.10
C ALA A 278 2.77 8.51 -0.59
N SER A 279 3.02 8.59 0.72
CA SER A 279 3.71 9.71 1.36
C SER A 279 5.24 9.69 1.20
N GLY A 280 5.80 8.62 0.60
CA GLY A 280 7.23 8.41 0.52
C GLY A 280 7.90 8.10 1.86
N ALA A 281 7.16 7.67 2.90
CA ALA A 281 7.76 7.20 4.14
C ALA A 281 8.44 5.82 3.95
N LEU A 282 7.80 4.92 3.19
CA LEU A 282 8.37 3.69 2.69
C LEU A 282 8.84 3.90 1.25
N ARG A 283 10.14 3.72 0.99
CA ARG A 283 10.69 3.83 -0.38
C ARG A 283 10.18 2.67 -1.25
N ILE A 284 9.83 2.94 -2.51
CA ILE A 284 9.37 1.92 -3.47
C ILE A 284 10.39 0.78 -3.61
N LYS A 285 11.69 1.09 -3.62
CA LYS A 285 12.78 0.11 -3.66
C LYS A 285 12.76 -0.92 -2.51
N HIS A 286 12.10 -0.62 -1.40
CA HIS A 286 11.87 -1.56 -0.30
C HIS A 286 10.47 -2.18 -0.36
N GLY A 287 9.47 -1.44 -0.85
CA GLY A 287 8.09 -1.92 -1.00
C GLY A 287 7.95 -3.09 -1.97
N VAL A 288 8.57 -3.01 -3.14
CA VAL A 288 8.52 -4.07 -4.16
C VAL A 288 9.08 -5.42 -3.66
N PRO A 289 10.34 -5.49 -3.17
CA PRO A 289 10.88 -6.75 -2.67
C PRO A 289 10.16 -7.24 -1.41
N ALA A 290 9.65 -6.34 -0.56
CA ALA A 290 8.82 -6.75 0.58
C ALA A 290 7.52 -7.41 0.13
N ALA A 291 6.82 -6.85 -0.87
CA ALA A 291 5.59 -7.45 -1.41
C ALA A 291 5.86 -8.84 -2.00
N ALA A 292 6.90 -8.96 -2.83
CA ALA A 292 7.31 -10.23 -3.42
C ALA A 292 7.74 -11.26 -2.36
N GLY A 293 8.54 -10.84 -1.38
CA GLY A 293 9.01 -11.70 -0.30
C GLY A 293 7.87 -12.22 0.59
N LEU A 294 6.87 -11.39 0.89
CA LEU A 294 5.69 -11.79 1.67
C LEU A 294 4.82 -12.80 0.91
N VAL A 295 4.59 -12.58 -0.39
CA VAL A 295 3.87 -13.52 -1.25
C VAL A 295 4.64 -14.84 -1.35
N GLY A 296 5.96 -14.78 -1.59
CA GLY A 296 6.80 -15.98 -1.65
C GLY A 296 6.80 -16.77 -0.35
N ALA A 297 7.01 -16.11 0.79
CA ALA A 297 6.97 -16.75 2.11
C ALA A 297 5.60 -17.37 2.41
N SER A 298 4.52 -16.71 2.01
CA SER A 298 3.16 -17.22 2.14
C SER A 298 2.94 -18.51 1.34
N LEU A 299 3.37 -18.53 0.07
CA LEU A 299 3.25 -19.71 -0.78
C LEU A 299 4.10 -20.88 -0.26
N LEU A 300 5.32 -20.61 0.23
CA LEU A 300 6.17 -21.62 0.85
C LEU A 300 5.51 -22.20 2.12
N ALA A 301 4.95 -21.35 2.98
CA ALA A 301 4.24 -21.80 4.17
C ALA A 301 2.96 -22.61 3.83
N ALA A 302 2.25 -22.25 2.76
CA ALA A 302 1.09 -23.04 2.33
C ALA A 302 1.48 -24.37 1.68
N ALA A 303 2.64 -24.43 1.01
CA ALA A 303 3.15 -25.68 0.44
C ALA A 303 3.44 -26.74 1.52
N THR A 304 3.86 -26.34 2.72
CA THR A 304 4.06 -27.28 3.84
C THR A 304 2.75 -27.83 4.40
N LEU A 305 1.61 -27.20 4.11
CA LEU A 305 0.25 -27.66 4.47
C LEU A 305 -0.37 -28.57 3.42
N GLY A 306 0.32 -28.82 2.30
CA GLY A 306 -0.15 -29.67 1.22
C GLY A 306 -0.79 -28.93 0.04
N LEU A 307 -0.95 -29.67 -1.06
CA LEU A 307 -1.40 -29.12 -2.35
C LEU A 307 -2.79 -28.46 -2.30
N PRO A 308 -3.81 -28.99 -1.59
CA PRO A 308 -5.13 -28.34 -1.51
C PRO A 308 -5.07 -26.94 -0.87
N SER A 309 -4.33 -26.79 0.23
CA SER A 309 -4.14 -25.51 0.92
C SER A 309 -3.41 -24.49 0.05
N LEU A 310 -2.34 -24.93 -0.65
CA LEU A 310 -1.62 -24.10 -1.62
C LEU A 310 -2.54 -23.66 -2.77
N ALA A 311 -3.31 -24.57 -3.35
CA ALA A 311 -4.23 -24.27 -4.45
C ALA A 311 -5.29 -23.25 -4.05
N LEU A 312 -5.93 -23.42 -2.89
CA LEU A 312 -6.91 -22.46 -2.37
C LEU A 312 -6.29 -21.09 -2.08
N LEU A 313 -5.06 -21.05 -1.56
CA LEU A 313 -4.34 -19.79 -1.34
C LEU A 313 -4.02 -19.06 -2.66
N VAL A 314 -3.66 -19.81 -3.72
CA VAL A 314 -3.45 -19.24 -5.06
C VAL A 314 -4.76 -18.71 -5.64
N VAL A 315 -5.87 -19.44 -5.49
CA VAL A 315 -7.21 -18.96 -5.89
C VAL A 315 -7.60 -17.70 -5.10
N TYR A 316 -7.31 -17.66 -3.80
CA TYR A 316 -7.52 -16.49 -2.95
C TYR A 316 -6.72 -15.28 -3.45
N MET A 317 -5.43 -15.48 -3.78
CA MET A 317 -4.58 -14.43 -4.34
C MET A 317 -5.12 -13.92 -5.68
N ALA A 318 -5.43 -14.83 -6.61
CA ALA A 318 -5.98 -14.49 -7.93
C ALA A 318 -7.29 -13.70 -7.81
N THR A 319 -8.19 -14.15 -6.93
CA THR A 319 -9.48 -13.48 -6.67
C THR A 319 -9.26 -12.09 -6.05
N THR A 320 -8.31 -11.96 -5.12
CA THR A 320 -7.96 -10.67 -4.49
C THR A 320 -7.42 -9.66 -5.50
N LEU A 321 -6.56 -10.12 -6.42
CA LEU A 321 -6.02 -9.28 -7.50
C LEU A 321 -7.11 -8.90 -8.50
N ALA A 322 -7.90 -9.88 -8.98
CA ALA A 322 -9.02 -9.64 -9.88
C ALA A 322 -10.04 -8.64 -9.29
N TYR A 323 -10.31 -8.76 -8.00
CA TYR A 323 -11.13 -7.80 -7.26
C TYR A 323 -10.56 -6.39 -7.30
N SER A 324 -9.27 -6.26 -7.00
CA SER A 324 -8.59 -4.96 -6.91
C SER A 324 -8.52 -4.23 -8.25
N PHE A 325 -8.30 -4.96 -9.35
CA PHE A 325 -8.21 -4.38 -10.69
C PHE A 325 -9.58 -4.12 -11.34
N TYR A 326 -10.51 -5.07 -11.24
CA TYR A 326 -11.72 -5.07 -12.05
C TYR A 326 -13.02 -5.32 -11.27
N LEU A 327 -13.14 -6.42 -10.52
CA LEU A 327 -14.44 -6.86 -9.98
C LEU A 327 -15.03 -5.87 -8.97
N LYS A 328 -14.20 -5.07 -8.28
CA LYS A 328 -14.69 -4.04 -7.35
C LYS A 328 -15.59 -2.98 -8.00
N ARG A 329 -15.55 -2.85 -9.33
CA ARG A 329 -16.30 -1.87 -10.12
C ARG A 329 -17.65 -2.40 -10.61
N GLN A 330 -17.90 -3.70 -10.46
CA GLN A 330 -19.10 -4.37 -10.94
C GLN A 330 -20.08 -4.53 -9.77
N PRO A 331 -21.24 -3.84 -9.77
CA PRO A 331 -22.24 -3.98 -8.72
C PRO A 331 -22.64 -5.43 -8.54
N ILE A 332 -22.95 -5.83 -7.30
CA ILE A 332 -23.37 -7.18 -6.90
C ILE A 332 -22.22 -8.19 -6.96
N VAL A 333 -21.49 -8.25 -8.08
CA VAL A 333 -20.31 -9.11 -8.26
C VAL A 333 -19.25 -8.80 -7.20
N ASP A 334 -19.04 -7.52 -6.87
CA ASP A 334 -18.11 -7.13 -5.82
C ASP A 334 -18.50 -7.71 -4.45
N ALA A 335 -19.80 -7.77 -4.15
CA ALA A 335 -20.33 -8.29 -2.90
C ALA A 335 -20.13 -9.81 -2.78
N PHE A 336 -20.48 -10.56 -3.84
CA PHE A 336 -20.23 -11.99 -3.93
C PHE A 336 -18.74 -12.33 -3.90
N THR A 337 -17.90 -11.53 -4.56
CA THR A 337 -16.45 -11.73 -4.54
C THR A 337 -15.88 -11.57 -3.12
N LEU A 338 -16.34 -10.56 -2.37
CA LEU A 338 -15.94 -10.40 -0.97
C LEU A 338 -16.40 -11.59 -0.11
N ALA A 339 -17.62 -12.08 -0.30
CA ALA A 339 -18.10 -13.27 0.38
C ALA A 339 -17.26 -14.52 0.05
N ALA A 340 -16.95 -14.74 -1.23
CA ALA A 340 -16.07 -15.81 -1.67
C ALA A 340 -14.68 -15.72 -1.02
N LEU A 341 -14.09 -14.52 -0.92
CA LEU A 341 -12.81 -14.33 -0.24
C LEU A 341 -12.89 -14.67 1.26
N PHE A 342 -14.01 -14.41 1.94
CA PHE A 342 -14.19 -14.83 3.33
C PHE A 342 -14.35 -16.35 3.43
N THR A 343 -15.16 -16.96 2.57
CA THR A 343 -15.36 -18.42 2.56
C THR A 343 -14.09 -19.19 2.18
N LEU A 344 -13.26 -18.65 1.29
CA LEU A 344 -11.94 -19.24 0.98
C LEU A 344 -11.03 -19.32 2.21
N ARG A 345 -11.17 -18.41 3.20
CA ARG A 345 -10.42 -18.51 4.47
C ARG A 345 -10.82 -19.74 5.26
N LEU A 346 -12.12 -20.03 5.34
CA LEU A 346 -12.60 -21.26 5.94
C LEU A 346 -12.11 -22.47 5.15
N GLY A 347 -12.21 -22.45 3.82
CA GLY A 347 -11.69 -23.51 2.96
C GLY A 347 -10.21 -23.83 3.21
N ILE A 348 -9.36 -22.80 3.31
CA ILE A 348 -7.93 -22.95 3.62
C ILE A 348 -7.73 -23.54 5.02
N GLY A 349 -8.55 -23.14 6.00
CA GLY A 349 -8.54 -23.75 7.33
C GLY A 349 -8.90 -25.25 7.29
N ILE A 350 -9.96 -25.61 6.56
CA ILE A 350 -10.42 -27.00 6.38
C ILE A 350 -9.29 -27.84 5.80
N THR A 351 -8.68 -27.40 4.69
CA THR A 351 -7.61 -28.15 4.05
C THR A 351 -6.32 -28.19 4.85
N ALA A 352 -6.04 -27.15 5.65
CA ALA A 352 -4.83 -27.09 6.46
C ALA A 352 -4.84 -28.10 7.60
N VAL A 353 -5.97 -28.26 8.30
CA VAL A 353 -6.10 -29.22 9.41
C VAL A 353 -6.60 -30.59 8.97
N GLY A 354 -6.96 -30.76 7.69
CA GLY A 354 -7.49 -32.03 7.18
C GLY A 354 -8.93 -32.33 7.62
N ALA A 355 -9.70 -31.31 7.97
CA ALA A 355 -11.10 -31.48 8.38
C ALA A 355 -11.99 -31.90 7.21
N ILE A 356 -13.07 -32.63 7.51
CA ILE A 356 -14.11 -32.95 6.52
C ILE A 356 -14.86 -31.65 6.17
N PRO A 357 -14.96 -31.28 4.89
CA PRO A 357 -15.67 -30.06 4.51
C PRO A 357 -17.18 -30.20 4.77
N SER A 358 -17.73 -29.28 5.55
CA SER A 358 -19.19 -29.11 5.71
C SER A 358 -19.74 -28.21 4.59
N PRO A 359 -20.58 -28.73 3.67
CA PRO A 359 -21.23 -27.89 2.66
C PRO A 359 -22.10 -26.82 3.30
N TRP A 360 -22.80 -27.13 4.39
CA TRP A 360 -23.68 -26.21 5.10
C TRP A 360 -22.91 -25.04 5.71
N LEU A 361 -21.75 -25.29 6.32
CA LEU A 361 -20.90 -24.23 6.88
C LEU A 361 -20.36 -23.30 5.79
N LEU A 362 -19.93 -23.85 4.65
CA LEU A 362 -19.43 -23.06 3.53
C LEU A 362 -20.52 -22.20 2.90
N VAL A 363 -21.72 -22.77 2.69
CA VAL A 363 -22.87 -22.03 2.15
C VAL A 363 -23.35 -20.98 3.16
N PHE A 364 -23.42 -21.31 4.45
CA PHE A 364 -23.71 -20.35 5.52
C PHE A 364 -22.78 -19.14 5.45
N SER A 365 -21.47 -19.40 5.41
CA SER A 365 -20.43 -18.36 5.28
C SER A 365 -20.68 -17.47 4.06
N MET A 366 -20.93 -18.07 2.88
CA MET A 366 -21.20 -17.31 1.67
C MET A 366 -22.39 -16.35 1.83
N PHE A 367 -23.52 -16.83 2.37
CA PHE A 367 -24.71 -16.00 2.55
C PHE A 367 -24.52 -14.92 3.61
N LEU A 368 -23.91 -15.26 4.75
CA LEU A 368 -23.64 -14.31 5.82
C LEU A 368 -22.73 -13.18 5.34
N PHE A 369 -21.58 -13.51 4.73
CA PHE A 369 -20.64 -12.49 4.27
C PHE A 369 -21.16 -11.71 3.06
N THR A 370 -22.03 -12.29 2.23
CA THR A 370 -22.74 -11.55 1.18
C THR A 370 -23.64 -10.48 1.81
N SER A 371 -24.42 -10.84 2.84
CA SER A 371 -25.26 -9.88 3.56
C SER A 371 -24.43 -8.74 4.17
N LEU A 372 -23.35 -9.06 4.89
CA LEU A 372 -22.46 -8.05 5.48
C LEU A 372 -21.81 -7.16 4.41
N SER A 373 -21.49 -7.72 3.24
CA SER A 373 -20.96 -6.95 2.13
C SER A 373 -22.00 -5.96 1.57
N PHE A 374 -23.26 -6.38 1.43
CA PHE A 374 -24.35 -5.47 1.05
C PHE A 374 -24.63 -4.40 2.11
N ALA A 375 -24.58 -4.74 3.40
CA ALA A 375 -24.69 -3.78 4.50
C ALA A 375 -23.63 -2.67 4.35
N LYS A 376 -22.38 -3.05 4.05
CA LYS A 376 -21.32 -2.09 3.75
C LYS A 376 -21.63 -1.23 2.53
N ARG A 377 -22.10 -1.82 1.42
CA ARG A 377 -22.46 -1.05 0.20
C ARG A 377 -23.59 -0.08 0.46
N GLN A 378 -24.59 -0.46 1.24
CA GLN A 378 -25.67 0.43 1.63
C GLN A 378 -25.15 1.69 2.34
N THR A 379 -24.23 1.53 3.30
CA THR A 379 -23.63 2.69 3.98
C THR A 379 -22.83 3.58 3.03
N GLU A 380 -22.14 3.01 2.04
CA GLU A 380 -21.40 3.78 1.03
C GLU A 380 -22.34 4.53 0.07
N ILE A 381 -23.44 3.91 -0.35
CA ILE A 381 -24.48 4.53 -1.20
C ILE A 381 -25.11 5.73 -0.47
N GLN A 382 -25.56 5.53 0.76
CA GLN A 382 -26.15 6.58 1.59
C GLN A 382 -25.19 7.75 1.80
N LYS A 383 -23.91 7.47 2.11
CA LYS A 383 -22.86 8.49 2.23
C LYS A 383 -22.61 9.23 0.92
N SER A 384 -22.69 8.56 -0.23
CA SER A 384 -22.52 9.22 -1.53
C SER A 384 -23.67 10.19 -1.82
N VAL A 385 -24.90 9.73 -1.60
CA VAL A 385 -26.11 10.55 -1.77
C VAL A 385 -26.11 11.75 -0.83
N ALA A 386 -25.74 11.55 0.45
CA ALA A 386 -25.63 12.64 1.43
C ALA A 386 -24.58 13.70 1.03
N ASN A 387 -23.54 13.31 0.29
CA ASN A 387 -22.52 14.22 -0.25
C ASN A 387 -22.88 14.79 -1.63
N GLY A 388 -24.14 14.67 -2.07
CA GLY A 388 -24.63 15.21 -3.34
C GLY A 388 -24.13 14.46 -4.59
N ARG A 389 -23.65 13.22 -4.44
CA ARG A 389 -23.18 12.40 -5.57
C ARG A 389 -24.26 11.41 -6.02
N THR A 390 -24.36 11.21 -7.33
CA THR A 390 -25.34 10.28 -7.95
C THR A 390 -24.88 8.82 -7.95
N SER A 391 -23.57 8.57 -7.83
CA SER A 391 -22.98 7.24 -7.86
C SER A 391 -21.87 7.07 -6.81
N VAL A 392 -21.58 5.81 -6.48
CA VAL A 392 -20.46 5.45 -5.60
C VAL A 392 -19.18 5.32 -6.43
N SER A 393 -18.24 6.23 -6.18
CA SER A 393 -16.97 6.31 -6.92
C SER A 393 -16.23 4.97 -6.95
N GLY A 394 -16.01 4.44 -8.16
CA GLY A 394 -15.22 3.23 -8.39
C GLY A 394 -15.91 1.91 -8.01
N ARG A 395 -17.22 1.94 -7.71
CA ARG A 395 -18.02 0.75 -7.33
C ARG A 395 -19.17 0.42 -8.29
N GLY A 396 -19.61 1.40 -9.09
CA GLY A 396 -20.68 1.22 -10.08
C GLY A 396 -22.10 1.33 -9.54
N TYR A 397 -22.29 1.38 -8.21
CA TYR A 397 -23.61 1.56 -7.60
C TYR A 397 -24.13 2.99 -7.77
N LEU A 398 -25.44 3.10 -8.01
CA LEU A 398 -26.19 4.34 -8.07
C LEU A 398 -26.95 4.58 -6.77
N GLY A 399 -27.32 5.84 -6.50
CA GLY A 399 -28.17 6.20 -5.35
C GLY A 399 -29.52 5.46 -5.35
N THR A 400 -30.05 5.15 -6.53
CA THR A 400 -31.31 4.42 -6.74
C THR A 400 -31.25 2.95 -6.35
N ASP A 401 -30.05 2.36 -6.28
CA ASP A 401 -29.88 0.94 -6.02
C ASP A 401 -30.05 0.58 -4.53
N ALA A 402 -30.14 1.58 -3.65
CA ALA A 402 -30.18 1.38 -2.21
C ALA A 402 -31.29 0.41 -1.76
N ALA A 403 -32.50 0.54 -2.30
CA ALA A 403 -33.62 -0.33 -1.94
C ALA A 403 -33.35 -1.80 -2.32
N LEU A 404 -32.77 -2.02 -3.52
CA LEU A 404 -32.41 -3.36 -3.99
C LEU A 404 -31.29 -3.96 -3.13
N VAL A 405 -30.25 -3.18 -2.80
CA VAL A 405 -29.14 -3.62 -1.94
C VAL A 405 -29.62 -4.02 -0.56
N VAL A 406 -30.54 -3.27 0.04
CA VAL A 406 -31.18 -3.63 1.32
C VAL A 406 -31.97 -4.93 1.18
N ALA A 407 -32.81 -5.06 0.15
CA ALA A 407 -33.62 -6.26 -0.04
C ALA A 407 -32.76 -7.52 -0.21
N MET A 408 -31.73 -7.48 -1.06
CA MET A 408 -30.78 -8.58 -1.25
C MET A 408 -30.00 -8.91 0.02
N GLY A 409 -29.57 -7.87 0.74
CA GLY A 409 -28.82 -8.00 1.97
C GLY A 409 -29.62 -8.64 3.11
N VAL A 410 -30.88 -8.22 3.31
CA VAL A 410 -31.78 -8.85 4.28
C VAL A 410 -32.11 -10.28 3.87
N ALA A 411 -32.46 -10.52 2.60
CA ALA A 411 -32.77 -11.86 2.09
C ALA A 411 -31.61 -12.84 2.32
N THR A 412 -30.37 -12.42 2.03
CA THR A 412 -29.18 -13.25 2.25
C THR A 412 -28.89 -13.49 3.73
N SER A 413 -29.19 -12.54 4.63
CA SER A 413 -29.08 -12.77 6.08
C SER A 413 -30.09 -13.79 6.60
N MET A 414 -31.33 -13.74 6.13
CA MET A 414 -32.37 -14.71 6.53
C MET A 414 -32.04 -16.10 6.01
N ALA A 415 -31.57 -16.21 4.77
CA ALA A 415 -31.07 -17.46 4.22
C ALA A 415 -29.90 -18.03 5.05
N ALA A 416 -28.94 -17.20 5.47
CA ALA A 416 -27.84 -17.64 6.34
C ALA A 416 -28.36 -18.26 7.65
N ILE A 417 -29.38 -17.67 8.28
CA ILE A 417 -29.96 -18.21 9.52
C ILE A 417 -30.61 -19.57 9.27
N THR A 418 -31.39 -19.71 8.18
CA THR A 418 -31.97 -20.99 7.80
C THR A 418 -30.90 -22.04 7.53
N ILE A 419 -29.82 -21.68 6.84
CA ILE A 419 -28.70 -22.58 6.58
C ILE A 419 -27.98 -22.97 7.87
N MET A 420 -27.86 -22.07 8.85
CA MET A 420 -27.32 -22.38 10.18
C MET A 420 -28.18 -23.43 10.90
N VAL A 421 -29.51 -23.34 10.79
CA VAL A 421 -30.41 -24.37 11.32
C VAL A 421 -30.15 -25.72 10.64
N LEU A 422 -30.00 -25.74 9.31
CA LEU A 422 -29.68 -26.96 8.57
C LEU A 422 -28.31 -27.53 8.95
N TYR A 423 -27.30 -26.69 9.14
CA TYR A 423 -25.98 -27.10 9.64
C TYR A 423 -26.09 -27.78 11.00
N ILE A 424 -26.84 -27.19 11.94
CA ILE A 424 -27.06 -27.80 13.26
C ILE A 424 -27.73 -29.16 13.08
N MET A 425 -28.86 -29.22 12.37
CA MET A 425 -29.64 -30.46 12.22
C MET A 425 -28.89 -31.60 11.54
N ASN A 426 -28.03 -31.32 10.55
CA ASN A 426 -27.40 -32.36 9.73
C ASN A 426 -25.96 -32.66 10.16
N ASP A 427 -25.16 -31.66 10.53
CA ASP A 427 -23.73 -31.85 10.77
C ASP A 427 -23.43 -31.91 12.27
N VAL A 428 -24.00 -31.01 13.07
CA VAL A 428 -23.72 -30.95 14.51
C VAL A 428 -24.29 -32.16 15.25
N TYR A 429 -25.53 -32.56 14.96
CA TYR A 429 -26.11 -33.76 15.58
C TYR A 429 -25.46 -35.07 15.11
N SER A 430 -24.76 -35.05 13.97
CA SER A 430 -24.01 -36.20 13.46
C SER A 430 -22.57 -36.24 13.98
N ALA A 431 -22.11 -35.18 14.64
CA ALA A 431 -20.76 -35.09 15.16
C ALA A 431 -20.65 -35.73 16.56
N GLU A 432 -19.79 -36.73 16.69
CA GLU A 432 -19.64 -37.52 17.92
C GLU A 432 -18.95 -36.78 19.08
N PHE A 433 -18.33 -35.62 18.82
CA PHE A 433 -17.55 -34.88 19.81
C PHE A 433 -18.35 -33.83 20.61
N TYR A 434 -19.63 -33.59 20.28
CA TYR A 434 -20.50 -32.72 21.08
C TYR A 434 -21.23 -33.54 22.15
N GLY A 435 -21.02 -33.23 23.42
CA GLY A 435 -21.75 -33.88 24.52
C GLY A 435 -23.24 -33.51 24.54
N GLN A 436 -23.56 -32.22 24.38
CA GLN A 436 -24.94 -31.70 24.38
C GLN A 436 -25.19 -30.71 23.23
N PRO A 437 -25.45 -31.20 22.00
CA PRO A 437 -25.75 -30.37 20.82
C PRO A 437 -26.88 -29.35 21.01
N LEU A 438 -27.80 -29.58 21.97
CA LEU A 438 -28.96 -28.72 22.21
C LEU A 438 -28.57 -27.26 22.50
N PHE A 439 -27.45 -27.02 23.19
CA PHE A 439 -26.99 -25.66 23.48
C PHE A 439 -26.69 -24.84 22.21
N LEU A 440 -26.31 -25.49 21.10
CA LEU A 440 -25.96 -24.81 19.85
C LEU A 440 -27.17 -24.17 19.14
N TRP A 441 -28.40 -24.50 19.54
CA TRP A 441 -29.62 -23.82 19.06
C TRP A 441 -29.71 -22.33 19.44
N VAL A 442 -28.83 -21.87 20.34
CA VAL A 442 -28.63 -20.44 20.62
C VAL A 442 -28.11 -19.69 19.38
N PHE A 443 -27.34 -20.34 18.50
CA PHE A 443 -26.70 -19.69 17.34
C PHE A 443 -27.71 -19.05 16.37
N PRO A 444 -28.73 -19.75 15.84
CA PRO A 444 -29.73 -19.15 14.96
C PRO A 444 -30.42 -17.92 15.57
N ALA A 445 -30.82 -17.98 16.83
CA ALA A 445 -31.51 -16.88 17.52
C ALA A 445 -30.58 -15.68 17.74
N ALA A 446 -29.36 -15.92 18.22
CA ALA A 446 -28.36 -14.88 18.42
C ALA A 446 -27.95 -14.21 17.10
N LEU A 447 -27.73 -15.01 16.04
CA LEU A 447 -27.43 -14.52 14.71
C LEU A 447 -28.58 -13.69 14.13
N PHE A 448 -29.83 -14.13 14.29
CA PHE A 448 -31.00 -13.35 13.88
C PHE A 448 -31.03 -11.96 14.51
N MET A 449 -30.85 -11.88 15.83
CA MET A 449 -30.78 -10.59 16.53
C MET A 449 -29.62 -9.74 16.03
N TRP A 450 -28.45 -10.34 15.84
CA TRP A 450 -27.25 -9.62 15.41
C TRP A 450 -27.37 -9.06 13.99
N VAL A 451 -27.78 -9.86 13.00
CA VAL A 451 -27.93 -9.39 11.62
C VAL A 451 -29.07 -8.39 11.48
N SER A 452 -30.19 -8.59 12.19
CA SER A 452 -31.30 -7.63 12.22
C SER A 452 -30.85 -6.29 12.78
N ARG A 453 -30.01 -6.31 13.82
CA ARG A 453 -29.39 -5.10 14.39
C ARG A 453 -28.47 -4.40 13.38
N ILE A 454 -27.63 -5.14 12.66
CA ILE A 454 -26.78 -4.55 11.61
C ILE A 454 -27.64 -3.83 10.57
N TRP A 455 -28.70 -4.48 10.06
CA TRP A 455 -29.57 -3.88 9.05
C TRP A 455 -30.38 -2.69 9.58
N LEU A 456 -30.80 -2.72 10.85
CA LEU A 456 -31.42 -1.57 11.51
C LEU A 456 -30.47 -0.37 11.58
N LEU A 457 -29.22 -0.57 11.98
CA LEU A 457 -28.22 0.49 12.08
C LEU A 457 -27.78 1.02 10.71
N CYS A 458 -27.66 0.14 9.71
CA CYS A 458 -27.45 0.54 8.31
C CYS A 458 -28.59 1.44 7.82
N HIS A 459 -29.84 1.06 8.10
CA HIS A 459 -30.98 1.87 7.70
C HIS A 459 -30.98 3.25 8.36
N ARG A 460 -30.61 3.33 9.65
CA ARG A 460 -30.48 4.58 10.41
C ARG A 460 -29.23 5.41 10.10
N GLN A 461 -28.33 4.92 9.23
CA GLN A 461 -27.04 5.58 8.93
C GLN A 461 -26.08 5.69 10.13
N GLU A 462 -26.26 4.85 11.14
CA GLU A 462 -25.44 4.83 12.36
C GLU A 462 -24.24 3.88 12.24
N LEU A 463 -24.24 2.99 11.23
CA LEU A 463 -23.12 2.08 10.99
C LEU A 463 -21.97 2.78 10.25
N ASN A 464 -20.95 3.18 11.02
CA ASN A 464 -19.79 3.90 10.49
C ASN A 464 -18.60 3.01 10.11
N ASP A 465 -18.48 1.85 10.74
CA ASP A 465 -17.39 0.90 10.56
C ASP A 465 -17.77 -0.24 9.61
N ASP A 466 -16.76 -0.97 9.12
CA ASP A 466 -16.96 -2.26 8.44
C ASP A 466 -17.72 -3.22 9.38
N PRO A 467 -18.75 -3.97 8.92
CA PRO A 467 -19.57 -4.80 9.81
C PRO A 467 -18.78 -5.80 10.66
N VAL A 468 -17.66 -6.31 10.14
CA VAL A 468 -16.77 -7.21 10.89
C VAL A 468 -16.03 -6.46 12.00
N ALA A 469 -15.59 -5.22 11.74
CA ALA A 469 -14.98 -4.38 12.77
C ALA A 469 -16.01 -3.92 13.82
N PHE A 470 -17.24 -3.64 13.39
CA PHE A 470 -18.35 -3.31 14.26
C PHE A 470 -18.64 -4.44 15.26
N ALA A 471 -18.62 -5.70 14.80
CA ALA A 471 -18.85 -6.88 15.64
C ALA A 471 -17.95 -6.95 16.89
N ILE A 472 -16.72 -6.44 16.77
CA ILE A 472 -15.69 -6.50 17.83
C ILE A 472 -15.74 -5.26 18.76
N ARG A 473 -16.43 -4.18 18.35
CA ARG A 473 -16.50 -2.91 19.10
C ARG A 473 -17.84 -2.68 19.79
N ASP A 474 -18.93 -3.14 19.17
CA ASP A 474 -20.29 -2.93 19.68
C ASP A 474 -20.58 -3.87 20.87
N ARG A 475 -20.98 -3.28 22.00
CA ARG A 475 -21.20 -4.02 23.25
C ARG A 475 -22.28 -5.10 23.12
N ILE A 476 -23.34 -4.84 22.35
CA ILE A 476 -24.41 -5.81 22.11
C ILE A 476 -23.89 -6.97 21.25
N SER A 477 -23.13 -6.66 20.19
CA SER A 477 -22.47 -7.67 19.35
C SER A 477 -21.51 -8.55 20.16
N ILE A 478 -20.72 -7.94 21.05
CA ILE A 478 -19.83 -8.68 21.97
C ILE A 478 -20.65 -9.56 22.93
N GLY A 479 -21.75 -9.05 23.49
CA GLY A 479 -22.64 -9.81 24.37
C GLY A 479 -23.27 -11.01 23.68
N LEU A 480 -23.78 -10.84 22.46
CA LEU A 480 -24.32 -11.94 21.65
C LEU A 480 -23.24 -12.95 21.26
N GLY A 481 -22.04 -12.49 20.90
CA GLY A 481 -20.90 -13.36 20.63
C GLY A 481 -20.46 -14.14 21.88
N GLY A 482 -20.46 -13.51 23.05
CA GLY A 482 -20.20 -14.17 24.33
C GLY A 482 -21.23 -15.23 24.67
N LEU A 483 -22.53 -14.94 24.45
CA LEU A 483 -23.62 -15.90 24.61
C LEU A 483 -23.43 -17.12 23.69
N MET A 484 -23.09 -16.91 22.41
CA MET A 484 -22.76 -17.98 21.47
C MET A 484 -21.53 -18.78 21.92
N GLY A 485 -20.51 -18.12 22.45
CA GLY A 485 -19.31 -18.77 22.99
C GLY A 485 -19.61 -19.66 24.20
N VAL A 486 -20.42 -19.19 25.15
CA VAL A 486 -20.88 -20.00 26.28
C VAL A 486 -21.70 -21.19 25.80
N ALA A 487 -22.65 -20.97 24.89
CA ALA A 487 -23.45 -22.05 24.31
C ALA A 487 -22.59 -23.10 23.59
N PHE A 488 -21.56 -22.68 22.86
CA PHE A 488 -20.60 -23.58 22.22
C PHE A 488 -19.83 -24.41 23.25
N LEU A 489 -19.26 -23.77 24.28
CA LEU A 489 -18.53 -24.48 25.34
C LEU A 489 -19.42 -25.44 26.11
N SER A 490 -20.66 -25.05 26.41
CA SER A 490 -21.65 -25.93 27.04
C SER A 490 -21.99 -27.13 26.17
N GLY A 491 -22.19 -26.95 24.86
CA GLY A 491 -22.47 -28.06 23.96
C GLY A 491 -21.27 -28.98 23.72
N TRP A 492 -20.05 -28.45 23.89
CA TRP A 492 -18.81 -29.21 23.76
C TRP A 492 -18.46 -30.01 25.03
N LEU A 493 -18.58 -29.40 26.21
CA LEU A 493 -18.06 -29.94 27.47
C LEU A 493 -19.08 -30.72 28.31
N LEU A 494 -20.36 -30.37 28.22
CA LEU A 494 -21.45 -31.03 28.94
C LEU A 494 -22.10 -32.09 28.06
#